data_AF-W1XLH2-F1
#
_entry.id   AF-W1XLH2-F1
#
_cell.length_a   1.000
_cell.length_b   1.000
_cell.length_c   1.000
_cell.angle_alpha   90.00
_cell.angle_beta   90.00
_cell.angle_gamma   90.00
#
_symmetry.space_group_name_H-M   'P 1'
#
loop_
_entity.id
_entity.type
_entity.pdbx_description
1 polymer ?
#
loop_
_entity_poly.entity_id
_entity_poly.type
_entity_poly.pdbx_seq_one_letter_code
_entity_poly.pdbx_strand_id
1 'polypeptide(L)' 'SDTSKLQGPLKEAIDAELGGYDAFVESFSTAAATRFGSGWAWLVVNKDGKLEVTSSANQDNPLLEGKKAILCLDVWEHA' A
#
# COMPACT_ATOMS: atom_id res chain seq x y z
N SER A 1 3.41 -23.55 -0.19
CA SER A 1 4.17 -22.29 -0.24
C SER A 1 3.26 -21.23 -0.80
N ASP A 2 2.50 -20.57 0.07
CA ASP A 2 1.51 -19.56 -0.30
C ASP A 2 2.24 -18.24 -0.53
N THR A 3 2.88 -18.13 -1.69
CA THR A 3 3.14 -16.82 -2.28
C THR A 3 1.80 -16.44 -2.88
N SER A 4 1.00 -15.65 -2.19
CA SER A 4 -0.27 -15.13 -2.69
C SER A 4 0.09 -14.12 -3.80
N LYS A 5 0.41 -14.67 -4.97
CA LYS A 5 1.17 -13.96 -6.01
C LYS A 5 0.35 -12.78 -6.52
N LEU A 6 0.87 -11.57 -6.32
CA LEU A 6 0.58 -10.44 -7.20
C LEU A 6 0.92 -10.91 -8.63
N GLN A 7 -0.11 -11.15 -9.45
CA GLN A 7 0.03 -11.65 -10.82
C GLN A 7 -0.73 -10.76 -11.79
N GLY A 8 -0.27 -10.77 -13.04
CA GLY A 8 -0.86 -9.99 -14.11
C GLY A 8 -0.58 -8.49 -13.98
N PRO A 9 -1.51 -7.63 -14.42
CA PRO A 9 -1.26 -6.19 -14.61
C PRO A 9 -0.85 -5.46 -13.32
N LEU A 10 -1.21 -5.99 -12.15
CA LEU A 10 -0.79 -5.44 -10.87
C LEU A 10 0.72 -5.61 -10.62
N LYS A 11 1.30 -6.77 -10.98
CA LYS A 11 2.74 -6.98 -10.85
C LYS A 11 3.51 -6.05 -11.79
N GLU A 12 3.06 -5.97 -13.05
CA GLU A 12 3.68 -5.11 -14.06
C GLU A 12 3.63 -3.64 -13.63
N ALA A 13 2.52 -3.19 -13.07
CA ALA A 13 2.39 -1.83 -12.55
C ALA A 13 3.31 -1.59 -11.34
N ILE A 14 3.48 -2.56 -10.44
CA ILE A 14 4.41 -2.45 -9.30
C ILE A 14 5.86 -2.37 -9.78
N ASP A 15 6.24 -3.22 -10.74
CA ASP A 15 7.57 -3.17 -11.36
C ASP A 15 7.81 -1.83 -12.07
N ALA A 16 6.83 -1.31 -12.80
CA ALA A 16 6.95 -0.07 -13.56
C ALA A 16 6.92 1.21 -12.71
N GLU A 17 6.02 1.28 -11.71
CA GLU A 17 5.76 2.52 -10.97
C GLU A 17 6.42 2.54 -9.58
N LEU A 18 6.66 1.37 -8.97
CA LEU A 18 7.21 1.26 -7.61
C LEU A 18 8.63 0.68 -7.57
N GLY A 19 9.21 0.40 -8.74
CA GLY A 19 10.59 -0.09 -8.86
C GLY A 19 10.77 -1.56 -8.52
N GLY A 20 9.69 -2.35 -8.57
CA GLY A 20 9.74 -3.79 -8.32
C GLY A 20 9.11 -4.19 -6.99
N TYR A 21 8.86 -5.50 -6.85
CA TYR A 21 8.20 -6.05 -5.66
C TYR A 21 8.99 -5.79 -4.37
N ASP A 22 10.31 -5.99 -4.37
CA ASP A 22 11.14 -5.75 -3.18
C ASP A 22 11.15 -4.28 -2.76
N ALA A 23 11.28 -3.36 -3.71
CA ALA A 23 11.22 -1.91 -3.44
C ALA A 23 9.84 -1.47 -2.93
N PHE A 24 8.77 -2.06 -3.47
CA PHE A 24 7.42 -1.90 -2.95
C PHE A 24 7.31 -2.40 -1.51
N VAL A 25 7.75 -3.62 -1.22
CA VAL A 25 7.68 -4.20 0.14
C VAL A 25 8.48 -3.35 1.13
N GLU A 26 9.66 -2.87 0.76
CA GLU A 26 10.46 -1.99 1.61
C GLU A 26 9.75 -0.65 1.87
N SER A 27 9.26 0.00 0.82
CA SER A 27 8.55 1.28 0.92
C SER A 27 7.26 1.15 1.73
N PHE A 28 6.52 0.07 1.52
CA PHE A 28 5.26 -0.24 2.19
C PHE A 28 5.48 -0.58 3.66
N SER A 29 6.49 -1.39 3.96
CA SER A 29 6.90 -1.71 5.35
C SER A 29 7.42 -0.48 6.07
N THR A 30 8.13 0.42 5.37
CA THR A 30 8.59 1.68 5.94
C THR A 30 7.42 2.62 6.22
N ALA A 31 6.45 2.73 5.31
CA ALA A 31 5.24 3.52 5.49
C ALA A 31 4.38 3.00 6.65
N ALA A 32 4.35 1.68 6.85
CA ALA A 32 3.76 1.01 8.00
C ALA A 32 4.54 1.31 9.30
N ALA A 33 5.85 1.09 9.31
CA ALA A 33 6.70 1.24 10.50
C ALA A 33 6.85 2.70 10.98
N THR A 34 6.78 3.67 10.06
CA THR A 34 6.80 5.09 10.41
C THR A 34 5.47 5.58 11.00
N ARG A 35 4.43 4.74 11.05
CA ARG A 35 3.22 5.01 11.83
C ARG A 35 3.33 4.43 13.23
N PHE A 36 3.76 5.30 14.14
CA PHE A 36 3.61 5.10 15.58
C PHE A 36 2.15 5.39 16.00
N GLY A 37 1.42 4.36 16.43
CA GLY A 37 0.01 4.41 16.82
C GLY A 37 -0.89 3.59 15.89
N SER A 38 -2.21 3.58 16.14
CA SER A 38 -3.16 2.89 15.25
C SER A 38 -3.12 3.54 13.86
N GLY A 39 -2.88 2.77 12.82
CA GLY A 39 -2.73 3.30 11.47
C GLY A 39 -2.88 2.22 10.42
N TRP A 40 -2.84 2.64 9.16
CA TRP A 40 -2.99 1.75 8.02
C TRP A 40 -2.01 2.16 6.91
N ALA A 41 -1.38 1.16 6.30
CA ALA A 41 -0.63 1.34 5.06
C ALA A 41 -1.49 0.90 3.88
N TRP A 42 -1.48 1.68 2.80
CA TRP A 42 -2.34 1.48 1.64
C TRP A 42 -1.52 1.53 0.36
N LEU A 43 -1.82 0.60 -0.53
CA LEU A 43 -1.48 0.72 -1.94
C LEU A 43 -2.72 1.23 -2.66
N VAL A 44 -2.63 2.41 -3.26
CA VAL A 44 -3.74 3.05 -3.94
C VAL A 44 -3.40 3.33 -5.41
N VAL A 45 -4.42 3.38 -6.25
CA VAL A 45 -4.35 3.99 -7.58
C VAL A 45 -4.79 5.44 -7.45
N ASN A 46 -3.91 6.38 -7.79
CA ASN A 46 -4.20 7.80 -7.74
C ASN A 46 -5.12 8.23 -8.91
N LYS A 47 -5.48 9.53 -8.95
CA LYS A 47 -6.37 10.06 -10.00
C LYS A 47 -5.79 9.95 -11.41
N ASP A 48 -4.47 9.90 -11.53
CA ASP A 48 -3.73 9.71 -12.78
C ASP A 48 -3.65 8.24 -13.22
N GLY A 49 -4.23 7.31 -12.45
CA GLY A 49 -4.21 5.88 -12.75
C GLY A 49 -2.90 5.18 -12.36
N LYS A 50 -2.02 5.84 -11.59
CA LYS A 50 -0.72 5.31 -11.15
C LYS A 50 -0.79 4.73 -9.75
N LEU A 51 0.08 3.75 -9.48
CA LEU A 51 0.21 3.16 -8.14
C LEU A 51 0.98 4.10 -7.21
N GLU A 52 0.49 4.21 -5.98
CA GLU A 52 1.08 5.02 -4.91
C GLU A 52 0.97 4.28 -3.58
N VAL A 53 2.04 4.29 -2.79
CA VAL A 53 2.02 3.82 -1.39
C VAL A 53 1.72 5.02 -0.48
N THR A 54 0.70 4.91 0.35
CA THR A 54 0.29 5.97 1.28
C THR A 54 -0.03 5.38 2.65
N SER A 55 -0.02 6.21 3.71
CA SER A 55 -0.40 5.78 5.05
C SER A 55 -1.34 6.79 5.71
N SER A 56 -2.34 6.30 6.43
CA SER A 56 -3.30 7.13 7.17
C SER A 56 -3.29 6.78 8.67
N ALA A 57 -3.60 7.77 9.50
CA ALA A 57 -3.60 7.63 10.96
C ALA A 57 -5.00 7.40 11.52
N ASN A 58 -5.09 6.48 12.50
CA ASN A 58 -6.16 6.20 13.47
C ASN A 58 -7.57 5.90 12.93
N GLN A 59 -8.25 6.83 12.26
CA GLN A 59 -9.63 6.68 11.75
C GLN A 59 -9.89 7.46 10.46
N ASP A 60 -8.86 8.11 9.90
CA ASP A 60 -9.01 8.79 8.63
C ASP A 60 -8.94 7.75 7.52
N ASN A 61 -10.11 7.41 6.99
CA ASN A 61 -10.25 6.55 5.83
C ASN A 61 -9.76 7.33 4.61
N PRO A 62 -8.68 6.91 3.93
CA PRO A 62 -8.26 7.50 2.65
C PRO A 62 -9.20 7.14 1.49
N LEU A 63 -10.48 6.89 1.78
CA LEU A 63 -11.57 6.87 0.80
C LEU A 63 -11.85 8.27 0.20
N LEU A 64 -11.25 9.35 0.74
CA LEU A 64 -11.73 10.73 0.58
C LEU A 64 -11.09 11.60 -0.51
N GLU A 65 -10.20 11.09 -1.36
CA GLU A 65 -9.60 11.90 -2.44
C GLU A 65 -9.75 11.34 -3.86
N GLY A 66 -10.67 10.38 -4.07
CA GLY A 66 -10.87 9.76 -5.40
C GLY A 66 -9.74 8.80 -5.81
N LYS A 67 -8.94 8.36 -4.83
CA LYS A 67 -7.95 7.29 -5.00
C LYS A 67 -8.63 5.93 -4.76
N LYS A 68 -8.25 4.89 -5.51
CA LYS A 68 -8.79 3.52 -5.33
C LYS A 68 -7.81 2.67 -4.54
N ALA A 69 -8.19 2.21 -3.36
CA ALA A 69 -7.37 1.28 -2.59
C ALA A 69 -7.35 -0.12 -3.25
N ILE A 70 -6.14 -0.66 -3.42
CA ILE A 70 -5.86 -1.97 -4.01
C ILE A 70 -5.44 -2.97 -2.93
N LEU A 71 -4.57 -2.52 -2.00
CA LEU A 71 -4.13 -3.30 -0.85
C LEU A 71 -4.13 -2.40 0.40
N CYS A 72 -4.44 -3.02 1.54
CA CYS A 72 -4.50 -2.39 2.85
C CYS A 72 -3.83 -3.33 3.85
N LEU A 73 -2.93 -2.79 4.66
CA LEU A 73 -2.29 -3.50 5.76
C LEU A 73 -2.60 -2.76 7.05
N ASP A 74 -3.26 -3.47 7.97
CA ASP A 74 -3.48 -3.02 9.33
C ASP A 74 -2.17 -3.11 10.12
N VAL A 75 -1.75 -2.04 10.77
CA VAL A 75 -0.51 -1.99 11.58
C VAL A 75 -0.79 -1.89 13.08
N TRP A 76 -1.92 -2.42 13.53
CA TRP A 76 -2.23 -2.50 14.96
C TRP A 76 -1.18 -3.32 15.74
N GLU A 77 -0.77 -2.83 16.92
CA GLU A 77 0.10 -3.55 17.89
C GLU A 77 -0.58 -4.81 18.50
N HIS A 78 -1.78 -5.14 18.03
CA HIS A 78 -2.52 -6.37 18.32
C HIS A 78 -2.75 -7.25 17.07
N ALA A 79 -2.18 -6.91 15.91
CA ALA A 79 -2.27 -7.68 14.67
C ALA A 79 -1.45 -8.99 14.72
#